data_AF-A0A969EPM4-F1
#
_entry.id   AF-A0A969EPM4-F1
#
_cell.length_a   1.000
_cell.length_b   1.000
_cell.length_c   1.000
_cell.angle_alpha   90.00
_cell.angle_beta   90.00
_cell.angle_gamma   90.00
#
_symmetry.space_group_name_H-M   'P 1'
#
loop_
_entity.id
_entity.type
_entity.pdbx_description
1 polymer ?
#
loop_
_entity_poly.entity_id
_entity_poly.type
_entity_poly.pdbx_seq_one_letter_code
_entity_poly.pdbx_strand_id
1 'polypeptide(L)'
;VYLLRNHSGALAYFAKAIQSFETPLGLFDRFITEKGAHAKQLDIKKGGIFPIVHGVRSLALEQQLTETNTIARIQALSGRGVFDDRFTADLIEAFEFMSMLRLRGQLALWEQGEAPHNRINPKQLNNLERNLLKNSFKIVKELKSFIHYHFKLNMVS
;
A
#
# COMPACT_ATOMS: atom_id res chain seq x y z
N VAL A 1 15.83 16.75 -3.38
CA VAL A 1 14.55 16.91 -4.11
C VAL A 1 14.73 17.48 -5.52
N TYR A 2 15.77 18.27 -5.82
CA TYR A 2 15.99 18.86 -7.15
C TYR A 2 16.43 17.90 -8.29
N LEU A 3 16.99 16.72 -7.98
CA LEU A 3 17.59 15.82 -8.99
C LEU A 3 16.60 15.06 -9.88
N LEU A 4 15.30 15.06 -9.56
CA LEU A 4 14.27 14.36 -10.36
C LEU A 4 13.50 15.29 -11.32
N ARG A 5 13.85 16.59 -11.33
CA ARG A 5 13.07 17.70 -11.92
C ARG A 5 12.64 17.52 -13.39
N ASN A 6 13.40 16.78 -14.19
CA ASN A 6 13.16 16.66 -15.64
C ASN A 6 13.30 15.21 -16.16
N HIS A 7 13.28 14.22 -15.28
CA HIS A 7 13.47 12.81 -15.67
C HIS A 7 12.21 12.02 -15.37
N SER A 8 11.20 12.13 -16.25
CA SER A 8 10.01 11.27 -16.21
C SER A 8 10.38 9.78 -16.06
N GLY A 9 11.48 9.35 -16.69
CA GLY A 9 12.05 8.01 -16.52
C GLY A 9 12.52 7.71 -15.09
N ALA A 10 13.11 8.66 -14.36
CA ALA A 10 13.56 8.44 -12.99
C ALA A 10 12.38 8.35 -12.00
N LEU A 11 11.33 9.17 -12.19
CA LEU A 11 10.10 9.04 -11.41
C LEU A 11 9.36 7.73 -11.70
N ALA A 12 9.31 7.31 -12.97
CA ALA A 12 8.72 6.04 -13.35
C ALA A 12 9.51 4.85 -12.78
N TYR A 13 10.84 4.88 -12.82
CA TYR A 13 11.70 3.88 -12.17
C TYR A 13 11.49 3.84 -10.66
N PHE A 14 11.38 5.02 -10.02
CA PHE A 14 11.05 5.11 -8.59
C PHE A 14 9.69 4.48 -8.29
N ALA A 15 8.65 4.82 -9.06
CA ALA A 15 7.30 4.29 -8.89
C ALA A 15 7.23 2.77 -9.12
N LYS A 16 8.03 2.21 -10.05
CA LYS A 16 8.02 0.77 -10.42
C LYS A 16 8.17 -0.18 -9.24
N ALA A 17 8.80 0.25 -8.14
CA ALA A 17 8.95 -0.57 -6.94
C ALA A 17 7.61 -1.06 -6.35
N ILE A 18 6.47 -0.39 -6.58
CA ILE A 18 5.16 -0.87 -6.12
C ILE A 18 4.77 -2.23 -6.74
N GLN A 19 5.41 -2.61 -7.86
CA GLN A 19 5.19 -3.88 -8.55
C GLN A 19 6.04 -5.02 -7.98
N SER A 20 6.98 -4.73 -7.07
CA SER A 20 7.83 -5.77 -6.46
C SER A 20 7.08 -6.75 -5.57
N PHE A 21 5.85 -6.42 -5.16
CA PHE A 21 5.02 -7.27 -4.32
C PHE A 21 3.59 -7.33 -4.83
N GLU A 22 3.05 -8.54 -4.89
CA GLU A 22 1.64 -8.76 -5.21
C GLU A 22 0.75 -8.40 -4.02
N THR A 23 -0.41 -7.83 -4.33
CA THR A 23 -1.45 -7.60 -3.32
C THR A 23 -2.10 -8.96 -3.01
N PRO A 24 -2.19 -9.39 -1.74
CA PRO A 24 -2.55 -10.76 -1.35
C PRO A 24 -4.06 -11.01 -1.41
N LEU A 25 -4.67 -10.69 -2.55
CA LEU A 25 -6.07 -10.87 -2.87
C LEU A 25 -6.17 -11.49 -4.27
N GLY A 26 -6.64 -12.72 -4.34
CA GLY A 26 -6.84 -13.47 -5.59
C GLY A 26 -8.22 -13.27 -6.19
N LEU A 27 -8.61 -14.20 -7.06
CA LEU A 27 -9.96 -14.25 -7.63
C LEU A 27 -11.01 -14.47 -6.54
N PHE A 28 -12.22 -13.93 -6.77
CA PHE A 28 -13.34 -14.02 -5.83
C PHE A 28 -13.02 -13.51 -4.41
N ASP A 29 -12.17 -12.48 -4.32
CA ASP A 29 -11.73 -11.87 -3.07
C ASP A 29 -11.16 -12.86 -2.03
N ARG A 30 -10.51 -13.92 -2.50
CA ARG A 30 -9.83 -14.90 -1.63
C ARG A 30 -8.45 -14.37 -1.25
N PHE A 31 -8.10 -14.37 0.03
CA PHE A 31 -6.74 -14.04 0.43
C PHE A 31 -5.74 -15.03 -0.16
N ILE A 32 -4.63 -14.49 -0.64
CA ILE A 32 -3.44 -15.26 -0.99
C ILE A 32 -2.56 -15.26 0.25
N THR A 33 -2.11 -16.44 0.66
CA THR A 33 -1.26 -16.61 1.84
C THR A 33 0.05 -17.29 1.46
N GLU A 34 1.09 -17.05 2.25
CA GLU A 34 2.41 -17.65 2.09
C GLU A 34 2.32 -19.19 2.28
N LYS A 35 3.33 -19.88 1.75
CA LYS A 35 3.53 -21.34 1.90
C LYS A 35 4.72 -21.61 2.83
N GLY A 36 4.92 -22.87 3.21
CA GLY A 36 6.07 -23.28 4.03
C GLY A 36 6.00 -22.75 5.46
N ALA A 37 7.10 -22.21 5.97
CA ALA A 37 7.24 -21.77 7.36
C ALA A 37 6.24 -20.68 7.80
N HIS A 38 5.66 -19.94 6.84
CA HIS A 38 4.68 -18.88 7.10
C HIS A 38 3.30 -19.22 6.54
N ALA A 39 2.98 -20.52 6.45
CA ALA A 39 1.71 -20.99 5.92
C ALA A 39 0.51 -20.27 6.56
N LYS A 40 -0.49 -19.94 5.72
CA LYS A 40 -1.75 -19.26 6.12
C LYS A 40 -1.60 -17.80 6.54
N GLN A 41 -0.40 -17.23 6.50
CA GLN A 41 -0.17 -15.81 6.77
C GLN A 41 -0.02 -15.00 5.48
N LEU A 42 -0.23 -13.68 5.56
CA LEU A 42 0.14 -12.73 4.51
C LEU A 42 0.95 -11.58 5.11
N ASP A 43 1.90 -11.03 4.35
CA ASP A 43 2.66 -9.84 4.74
C ASP A 43 1.87 -8.56 4.38
N ILE A 44 1.29 -7.92 5.40
CA ILE A 44 0.44 -6.73 5.22
C ILE A 44 1.25 -5.50 4.77
N LYS A 45 2.54 -5.46 5.10
CA LYS A 45 3.41 -4.36 4.70
C LYS A 45 3.71 -4.46 3.21
N LYS A 46 4.19 -5.61 2.75
CA LYS A 46 4.50 -5.83 1.33
C LYS A 46 3.24 -5.73 0.46
N GLY A 47 2.16 -6.36 0.91
CA GLY A 47 0.93 -6.50 0.12
C GLY A 47 0.04 -5.28 0.03
N GLY A 48 0.16 -4.32 0.97
CA GLY A 48 -0.77 -3.19 1.07
C GLY A 48 -0.12 -1.87 1.47
N ILE A 49 0.53 -1.81 2.63
CA ILE A 49 1.07 -0.54 3.16
C ILE A 49 2.18 0.01 2.26
N PHE A 50 3.10 -0.83 1.80
CA PHE A 50 4.22 -0.41 0.97
C PHE A 50 3.77 0.19 -0.38
N PRO A 51 2.87 -0.47 -1.16
CA PRO A 51 2.31 0.15 -2.37
C PRO A 51 1.65 1.51 -2.12
N ILE A 52 0.90 1.67 -1.03
CA ILE A 52 0.28 2.97 -0.69
C ILE A 52 1.38 4.01 -0.40
N VAL A 53 2.26 3.73 0.55
CA VAL A 53 3.29 4.70 0.97
C VAL A 53 4.19 5.08 -0.19
N HIS A 54 4.66 4.10 -0.96
CA HIS A 54 5.62 4.33 -2.03
C HIS A 54 4.98 4.95 -3.26
N GLY A 55 3.76 4.50 -3.61
CA GLY A 55 3.01 5.02 -4.75
C GLY A 55 2.50 6.45 -4.54
N VAL A 56 1.96 6.76 -3.36
CA VAL A 56 1.61 8.13 -2.98
C VAL A 56 2.87 9.01 -2.99
N ARG A 57 4.01 8.49 -2.52
CA ARG A 57 5.27 9.24 -2.55
C ARG A 57 5.75 9.53 -3.97
N SER A 58 5.61 8.62 -4.92
CA SER A 58 6.02 8.90 -6.31
C SER A 58 5.19 10.01 -6.93
N LEU A 59 3.87 10.02 -6.70
CA LEU A 59 2.98 11.09 -7.14
C LEU A 59 3.28 12.42 -6.42
N ALA A 60 3.53 12.38 -5.11
CA ALA A 60 3.90 13.56 -4.34
C ALA A 60 5.22 14.19 -4.84
N LEU A 61 6.20 13.36 -5.21
CA LEU A 61 7.46 13.83 -5.80
C LEU A 61 7.24 14.48 -7.16
N GLU A 62 6.40 13.91 -8.02
CA GLU A 62 6.02 14.51 -9.31
C GLU A 62 5.36 15.89 -9.11
N GLN A 63 4.45 15.99 -8.13
CA GLN A 63 3.74 17.21 -7.79
C GLN A 63 4.56 18.19 -6.93
N GLN A 64 5.82 17.88 -6.62
CA GLN A 64 6.73 18.71 -5.83
C GLN A 64 6.18 19.04 -4.43
N LEU A 65 5.46 18.09 -3.84
CA LEU A 65 4.94 18.18 -2.48
C LEU A 65 6.08 18.06 -1.45
N THR A 66 5.94 18.79 -0.34
CA THR A 66 6.94 18.81 0.76
C THR A 66 6.53 17.94 1.93
N GLU A 67 5.28 17.51 1.95
CA GLU A 67 4.65 16.65 2.91
C GLU A 67 5.43 15.32 3.00
N THR A 68 5.74 14.91 4.23
CA THR A 68 6.48 13.67 4.51
C THR A 68 5.57 12.53 4.97
N ASN A 69 4.50 12.88 5.69
CA ASN A 69 3.45 11.99 6.14
C ASN A 69 2.58 11.48 4.96
N THR A 70 2.23 10.19 4.98
CA THR A 70 1.46 9.56 3.90
C THR A 70 0.05 10.13 3.74
N ILE A 71 -0.68 10.33 4.84
CA ILE A 71 -2.04 10.89 4.83
C ILE A 71 -2.01 12.33 4.33
N ALA A 72 -1.06 13.14 4.84
CA ALA A 72 -0.89 14.51 4.38
C ALA A 72 -0.60 14.58 2.87
N ARG A 73 0.21 13.66 2.33
CA ARG A 73 0.44 13.55 0.88
C ARG A 73 -0.84 13.18 0.11
N ILE A 74 -1.63 12.22 0.61
CA ILE A 74 -2.89 11.82 -0.03
C ILE A 74 -3.83 13.03 -0.12
N GLN A 75 -3.99 13.78 0.97
CA GLN A 75 -4.82 14.98 1.02
C GLN A 75 -4.29 16.09 0.09
N ALA A 76 -2.98 16.34 0.09
CA ALA A 76 -2.38 17.34 -0.80
C ALA A 76 -2.49 16.97 -2.29
N LEU A 77 -2.44 15.67 -2.63
CA LEU A 77 -2.67 15.17 -3.99
C LEU A 77 -4.13 15.34 -4.42
N SER A 78 -5.08 15.08 -3.50
CA SER A 78 -6.51 15.36 -3.71
C SER A 78 -6.77 16.85 -3.99
N GLY A 79 -6.18 17.74 -3.18
CA GLY A 79 -6.28 19.19 -3.41
C GLY A 79 -5.68 19.69 -4.74
N ARG A 80 -4.91 18.83 -5.44
CA ARG A 80 -4.37 19.08 -6.78
C ARG A 80 -5.14 18.35 -7.89
N GLY A 81 -6.24 17.68 -7.56
CA GLY A 81 -7.06 16.93 -8.52
C GLY A 81 -6.41 15.63 -9.00
N VAL A 82 -5.37 15.12 -8.34
CA VAL A 82 -4.76 13.82 -8.69
C VAL A 82 -5.66 12.66 -8.27
N PHE A 83 -6.37 12.81 -7.15
CA PHE A 83 -7.36 11.87 -6.63
C PHE A 83 -8.70 12.57 -6.45
N ASP A 84 -9.80 11.87 -6.71
CA ASP A 84 -11.12 12.32 -6.30
C ASP A 84 -11.35 12.12 -4.79
N ASP A 85 -12.36 12.78 -4.22
CA ASP A 85 -12.64 12.77 -2.78
C ASP A 85 -12.93 11.36 -2.25
N ARG A 86 -13.62 10.55 -3.05
CA ARG A 86 -13.98 9.18 -2.69
C ARG A 86 -12.72 8.32 -2.56
N PHE A 87 -11.88 8.29 -3.60
CA PHE A 87 -10.65 7.52 -3.61
C PHE A 87 -9.65 8.00 -2.56
N THR A 88 -9.66 9.30 -2.27
CA THR A 88 -8.88 9.91 -1.18
C THR A 88 -9.30 9.34 0.19
N ALA A 89 -10.60 9.32 0.49
CA ALA A 89 -11.12 8.75 1.73
C ALA A 89 -10.80 7.25 1.83
N ASP A 90 -11.07 6.49 0.76
CA ASP A 90 -10.82 5.06 0.69
C ASP A 90 -9.34 4.71 0.90
N LEU A 91 -8.42 5.49 0.33
CA LEU A 91 -6.97 5.32 0.50
C LEU A 91 -6.52 5.54 1.94
N ILE A 92 -7.03 6.59 2.59
CA ILE A 92 -6.70 6.90 3.99
C ILE A 92 -7.22 5.78 4.89
N GLU A 93 -8.48 5.38 4.74
CA GLU A 93 -9.08 4.32 5.54
C GLU A 93 -8.32 2.99 5.35
N ALA A 94 -7.99 2.62 4.11
CA ALA A 94 -7.21 1.43 3.82
C ALA A 94 -5.81 1.47 4.46
N PHE A 95 -5.12 2.62 4.40
CA PHE A 95 -3.81 2.81 5.01
C PHE A 95 -3.85 2.71 6.53
N GLU A 96 -4.80 3.40 7.17
CA GLU A 96 -4.96 3.41 8.61
C GLU A 96 -5.33 2.03 9.14
N PHE A 97 -6.30 1.36 8.51
CA PHE A 97 -6.74 0.04 8.93
C PHE A 97 -5.62 -1.00 8.84
N MET A 98 -4.89 -1.04 7.71
CA MET A 98 -3.76 -1.97 7.57
C MET A 98 -2.62 -1.64 8.54
N SER A 99 -2.37 -0.35 8.81
CA SER A 99 -1.38 0.08 9.79
C SER A 99 -1.76 -0.33 11.21
N MET A 100 -3.04 -0.23 11.58
CA MET A 100 -3.58 -0.71 12.84
C MET A 100 -3.40 -2.22 12.99
N LEU A 101 -3.78 -3.01 11.97
CA LEU A 101 -3.59 -4.47 12.00
C LEU A 101 -2.12 -4.86 12.17
N ARG A 102 -1.22 -4.15 11.47
CA ARG A 102 0.22 -4.35 11.59
C ARG A 102 0.72 -4.06 13.00
N LEU A 103 0.34 -2.91 13.56
CA LEU A 103 0.75 -2.52 14.92
C LEU A 103 0.25 -3.53 15.96
N ARG A 104 -1.02 -3.93 15.88
CA ARG A 104 -1.61 -4.91 16.79
C ARG A 104 -0.88 -6.25 16.75
N GLY A 105 -0.54 -6.74 15.55
CA GLY A 105 0.22 -7.98 15.39
C GLY A 105 1.65 -7.86 15.96
N GLN A 106 2.31 -6.72 15.75
CA GLN A 106 3.65 -6.48 16.27
C GLN A 106 3.69 -6.37 17.80
N LEU A 107 2.68 -5.73 18.41
CA LEU A 107 2.56 -5.64 19.86
C LEU A 107 2.34 -7.03 20.49
N ALA A 108 1.47 -7.85 19.91
CA ALA A 108 1.23 -9.21 20.41
C ALA A 108 2.49 -10.10 20.39
N LEU A 109 3.32 -9.99 19.34
CA LEU A 109 4.62 -10.69 19.27
C LEU A 109 5.59 -10.17 20.32
N TRP A 110 5.64 -8.84 20.49
CA TRP A 110 6.53 -8.21 21.46
C TRP A 110 6.20 -8.63 22.90
N GLU A 111 4.91 -8.71 23.25
CA GLU A 111 4.43 -9.22 24.55
C GLU A 111 4.82 -10.70 24.78
N GLN A 112 5.00 -11.47 23.71
CA GLN A 112 5.44 -12.87 23.75
C GLN A 112 6.97 -13.02 23.74
N GLY A 113 7.72 -11.91 23.72
CA GLY A 113 9.17 -11.93 23.59
C GLY A 113 9.68 -12.30 22.19
N GLU A 114 8.81 -12.31 21.18
CA GLU A 114 9.15 -12.62 19.79
C GLU A 114 9.53 -11.37 19.00
N ALA A 115 10.36 -11.55 17.96
CA ALA A 115 10.75 -10.47 17.06
C ALA A 115 9.55 -9.97 16.22
N PRO A 116 9.23 -8.66 16.22
CA PRO A 116 8.12 -8.14 15.45
C PRO A 116 8.25 -8.36 13.94
N HIS A 117 7.19 -8.82 13.30
CA HIS A 117 7.12 -8.99 11.84
C HIS A 117 5.80 -8.44 11.26
N ASN A 118 5.70 -8.35 9.93
CA ASN A 118 4.53 -7.77 9.24
C ASN A 118 3.48 -8.81 8.81
N ARG A 119 3.64 -10.07 9.22
CA ARG A 119 2.72 -11.14 8.84
C ARG A 119 1.51 -11.18 9.75
N ILE A 120 0.33 -11.36 9.15
CA ILE A 120 -0.92 -11.60 9.86
C ILE A 120 -1.59 -12.86 9.31
N ASN A 121 -2.35 -13.56 10.14
CA ASN A 121 -3.19 -14.67 9.70
C ASN A 121 -4.63 -14.17 9.51
N PRO A 122 -5.15 -14.05 8.27
CA PRO A 122 -6.51 -13.56 8.03
C PRO A 122 -7.59 -14.39 8.70
N LYS A 123 -7.30 -15.65 9.08
CA LYS A 123 -8.25 -16.50 9.81
C LYS A 123 -8.47 -16.04 11.26
N GLN A 124 -7.53 -15.31 11.85
CA GLN A 124 -7.65 -14.76 13.21
C GLN A 124 -8.44 -13.43 13.24
N LEU A 125 -8.72 -12.84 12.07
CA LEU A 125 -9.57 -11.65 11.98
C LEU A 125 -11.05 -12.03 12.09
N ASN A 126 -11.82 -11.17 12.75
CA ASN A 126 -13.28 -11.29 12.74
C ASN A 126 -13.84 -10.99 11.34
N ASN A 127 -15.13 -11.27 11.12
CA ASN A 127 -15.74 -11.13 9.80
C ASN A 127 -15.70 -9.70 9.24
N LEU A 128 -15.89 -8.70 10.11
CA LEU A 128 -15.85 -7.29 9.72
C LEU A 128 -14.45 -6.88 9.28
N GLU A 129 -13.44 -7.15 10.11
CA GLU A 129 -12.03 -6.87 9.81
C GLU A 129 -11.57 -7.59 8.55
N ARG A 130 -12.04 -8.83 8.34
CA ARG A 130 -11.73 -9.62 7.16
C ARG A 130 -12.28 -8.97 5.89
N ASN A 131 -13.52 -8.49 5.93
CA ASN A 131 -14.13 -7.80 4.80
C ASN A 131 -13.46 -6.44 4.56
N LEU A 132 -13.14 -5.71 5.63
CA LEU A 132 -12.44 -4.44 5.53
C LEU A 132 -11.04 -4.63 4.93
N LEU A 133 -10.30 -5.67 5.32
CA LEU A 133 -8.99 -5.98 4.73
C LEU A 133 -9.09 -6.33 3.24
N LYS A 134 -10.14 -7.07 2.83
CA LYS A 134 -10.39 -7.34 1.41
C LYS A 134 -10.64 -6.03 0.65
N ASN A 135 -11.46 -5.14 1.19
CA ASN A 135 -11.74 -3.85 0.58
C ASN A 135 -10.48 -3.00 0.51
N SER A 136 -9.68 -2.92 1.57
CA SER A 136 -8.38 -2.23 1.56
C SER A 136 -7.46 -2.77 0.47
N PHE A 137 -7.40 -4.08 0.25
CA PHE A 137 -6.62 -4.66 -0.85
C PHE A 137 -7.18 -4.35 -2.24
N LYS A 138 -8.48 -4.14 -2.40
CA LYS A 138 -9.06 -3.64 -3.67
C LYS A 138 -8.59 -2.22 -3.94
N ILE A 139 -8.62 -1.34 -2.94
CA ILE A 139 -8.11 0.04 -3.04
C ILE A 139 -6.61 0.06 -3.37
N VAL A 140 -5.83 -0.83 -2.76
CA VAL A 140 -4.40 -0.99 -3.10
C VAL A 140 -4.22 -1.38 -4.58
N LYS A 141 -5.02 -2.33 -5.08
CA LYS A 141 -4.96 -2.72 -6.50
C LYS A 141 -5.34 -1.57 -7.43
N GLU A 142 -6.37 -0.81 -7.07
CA GLU A 142 -6.79 0.38 -7.81
C GLU A 142 -5.68 1.43 -7.87
N LEU A 143 -5.03 1.74 -6.74
CA LEU A 143 -3.86 2.63 -6.71
C LEU A 143 -2.71 2.10 -7.57
N LYS A 144 -2.41 0.80 -7.48
CA LYS A 144 -1.35 0.19 -8.30
C LYS A 144 -1.66 0.32 -9.79
N SER A 145 -2.91 0.12 -10.19
CA SER A 145 -3.36 0.32 -11.57
C SER A 145 -3.24 1.78 -11.99
N PHE A 146 -3.72 2.72 -11.18
CA PHE A 146 -3.61 4.16 -11.44
C PHE A 146 -2.15 4.57 -11.71
N ILE A 147 -1.23 4.20 -10.81
CA ILE A 147 0.20 4.53 -10.93
C ILE A 147 0.83 3.84 -12.15
N HIS A 148 0.43 2.59 -12.43
CA HIS A 148 0.90 1.86 -13.60
C HIS A 148 0.62 2.62 -14.90
N TYR A 149 -0.61 3.11 -15.06
CA TYR A 149 -1.00 3.89 -16.24
C TYR A 149 -0.40 5.29 -16.23
N HIS A 150 -0.41 5.98 -15.09
CA HIS A 150 0.11 7.33 -14.93
C HIS A 150 1.58 7.45 -15.30
N PHE A 151 2.42 6.56 -14.78
CA PHE A 151 3.87 6.54 -15.04
C PHE A 151 4.30 5.65 -16.21
N LYS A 152 3.35 5.02 -16.93
CA LYS A 152 3.62 4.10 -18.05
C LYS A 152 4.66 3.03 -17.68
N LEU A 153 4.44 2.33 -16.56
CA LEU A 153 5.45 1.44 -15.97
C LEU A 153 5.85 0.26 -16.87
N ASN A 154 5.04 -0.09 -17.88
CA ASN A 154 5.39 -1.08 -18.89
C ASN A 154 6.54 -0.63 -19.83
N MET A 155 6.84 0.67 -19.90
CA MET A 155 7.91 1.22 -20.74
C MET A 155 9.25 1.38 -19.99
N VAL A 156 9.28 1.06 -18.70
CA VAL A 156 10.47 1.19 -17.86
C VAL A 156 11.15 -0.17 -17.80
N SER A 157 12.39 -0.28 -18.30
CA SER A 157 13.24 -1.48 -18.20
C SER A 157 13.79 -1.67 -16.79
#